data_AF-A0AA44DCH2-F1
#
_entry.id   AF-A0AA44DCH2-F1
#
_cell.length_a   1.000
_cell.length_b   1.000
_cell.length_c   1.000
_cell.angle_alpha   90.00
_cell.angle_beta   90.00
_cell.angle_gamma   90.00
#
_symmetry.space_group_name_H-M   'P 1'
#
loop_
_entity.id
_entity.type
_entity.pdbx_description
1 polymer ?
#
loop_
_entity_poly.entity_id
_entity_poly.type
_entity_poly.pdbx_seq_one_letter_code
_entity_poly.pdbx_strand_id
1 'polypeptide(L)' 'PAPAPYQPPHTGPGPGPAGHAPPSPAAPRQVSPEDDVPEEDDPDLVDSALSGHELIVRELGATVVEEYSNE' A
#
# COMPACT_ATOMS: atom_id res chain seq x y z
N PRO A 1 -50.24 24.88 -37.99
CA PRO A 1 -48.76 24.86 -38.05
C PRO A 1 -48.16 25.70 -36.92
N ALA A 2 -47.50 25.07 -35.95
CA ALA A 2 -46.81 25.75 -34.84
C ALA A 2 -45.36 26.08 -35.23
N PRO A 3 -44.78 27.20 -34.77
CA PRO A 3 -43.38 27.53 -35.05
C PRO A 3 -42.45 26.62 -34.25
N ALA A 4 -41.36 26.17 -34.88
CA ALA A 4 -40.30 25.42 -34.22
C ALA A 4 -39.50 26.33 -33.26
N PRO A 5 -39.04 25.81 -32.12
CA PRO A 5 -38.22 26.59 -31.18
C PRO A 5 -36.84 26.88 -31.79
N TYR A 6 -36.40 28.13 -31.67
CA TYR A 6 -35.08 28.58 -32.07
C TYR A 6 -34.04 28.15 -31.03
N GLN A 7 -33.07 27.31 -31.43
CA GLN A 7 -31.98 26.88 -30.56
C GLN A 7 -30.78 27.84 -30.72
N PRO A 8 -30.26 28.44 -29.64
CA PRO A 8 -29.10 29.31 -29.73
C PRO A 8 -27.84 28.51 -30.08
N PRO A 9 -26.87 29.11 -30.81
CA PRO A 9 -25.59 28.46 -31.04
C PRO A 9 -24.85 28.28 -29.72
N HIS A 10 -24.48 27.05 -29.44
CA HIS A 10 -23.59 26.67 -28.35
C HIS A 10 -22.19 27.12 -28.73
N THR A 11 -21.72 28.22 -28.13
CA THR A 11 -20.30 28.59 -28.15
C THR A 11 -19.54 27.58 -27.30
N GLY A 12 -19.02 26.53 -27.93
CA GLY A 12 -18.03 25.66 -27.31
C GLY A 12 -16.77 26.45 -26.94
N PRO A 13 -16.01 26.03 -25.92
CA PRO A 13 -14.75 26.68 -25.58
C PRO A 13 -13.80 26.57 -26.79
N GLY A 14 -13.51 27.70 -27.43
CA GLY A 14 -12.43 27.78 -28.41
C GLY A 14 -11.09 27.51 -27.73
N PRO A 15 -10.08 27.02 -28.46
CA PRO A 15 -8.76 26.75 -27.88
C PRO A 15 -8.13 28.07 -27.45
N GLY A 16 -8.22 28.40 -26.16
CA GLY A 16 -7.39 29.41 -25.53
C GLY A 16 -5.93 28.95 -25.48
N PRO A 17 -4.96 29.87 -25.31
CA PRO A 17 -3.55 29.48 -25.17
C PRO A 17 -3.42 28.54 -23.97
N ALA A 18 -2.84 27.36 -24.21
CA ALA A 18 -2.56 26.39 -23.17
C ALA A 18 -1.53 26.99 -22.19
N GLY A 19 -2.01 27.48 -21.04
CA GLY A 19 -1.15 27.79 -19.91
C GLY A 19 -0.45 26.51 -19.46
N HIS A 20 0.85 26.59 -19.21
CA HIS A 20 1.61 25.46 -18.66
C HIS A 20 1.16 25.25 -17.21
N ALA A 21 0.42 24.17 -16.96
CA ALA A 21 0.12 23.76 -15.59
C ALA A 21 1.42 23.38 -14.87
N PRO A 22 1.59 23.73 -13.59
CA PRO A 22 2.75 23.28 -12.82
C PRO A 22 2.76 21.74 -12.76
N PRO A 23 3.95 21.11 -12.75
CA PRO A 23 4.03 19.66 -12.64
C PRO A 23 3.38 19.21 -11.33
N SER A 24 2.49 18.22 -11.44
CA SER A 24 1.92 17.56 -10.25
C SER A 24 3.03 16.81 -9.50
N PRO A 25 2.98 16.75 -8.16
CA PRO A 25 3.91 15.92 -7.40
C PRO A 25 3.80 14.47 -7.85
N ALA A 26 4.94 13.78 -7.90
CA ALA A 26 4.96 12.36 -8.22
C ALA A 26 4.12 11.59 -7.20
N ALA A 27 3.34 10.61 -7.68
CA ALA A 27 2.63 9.70 -6.79
C ALA A 27 3.62 8.94 -5.89
N PRO A 28 3.28 8.64 -4.63
CA PRO A 28 4.11 7.80 -3.79
C PRO A 28 4.33 6.45 -4.47
N ARG A 29 5.56 5.95 -4.40
CA ARG A 29 5.89 4.62 -4.94
C ARG A 29 5.13 3.58 -4.14
N GLN A 30 4.41 2.71 -4.84
CA GLN A 30 3.84 1.52 -4.22
C GLN A 30 4.99 0.56 -3.94
N VAL A 31 5.12 0.15 -2.68
CA VAL A 31 6.01 -0.93 -2.27
C VAL A 31 5.31 -2.26 -2.56
N SER A 32 6.04 -3.22 -3.12
CA SER A 32 5.49 -4.57 -3.33
C SER A 32 5.45 -5.32 -2.01
N PRO A 33 4.61 -6.36 -1.83
CA PRO A 33 4.56 -7.12 -0.59
C PRO A 33 5.89 -7.77 -0.18
N GLU A 34 6.75 -8.09 -1.14
CA GLU A 34 8.10 -8.60 -0.87
C GLU A 34 9.07 -7.53 -0.36
N ASP A 35 8.79 -6.25 -0.60
CA ASP A 35 9.59 -5.10 -0.14
C ASP A 35 9.07 -4.55 1.20
N ASP A 36 7.98 -5.10 1.74
CA ASP A 36 7.32 -4.67 3.00
C ASP A 36 7.82 -5.52 4.18
N VAL A 37 9.14 -5.65 4.28
CA VAL A 37 9.82 -6.33 5.40
C VAL A 37 10.81 -5.36 6.06
N PRO A 38 10.98 -5.42 7.39
CA PRO A 38 11.96 -4.59 8.10
C PRO A 38 13.39 -4.81 7.59
N GLU A 39 14.22 -3.77 7.63
CA GLU A 39 15.65 -3.84 7.25
C GLU A 39 16.48 -4.40 8.42
N GLU A 40 17.56 -5.15 8.11
CA GLU A 40 18.40 -5.82 9.13
C GLU A 40 19.07 -4.84 10.13
N ASP A 41 19.20 -3.56 9.75
CA ASP A 41 19.79 -2.49 10.56
C ASP A 41 18.76 -1.74 11.44
N ASP A 42 17.48 -2.12 11.39
CA ASP A 42 16.42 -1.45 12.16
C ASP A 42 16.62 -1.66 13.68
N PRO A 43 16.58 -0.60 14.51
CA PRO A 43 16.90 -0.69 15.94
C PRO A 43 15.84 -1.44 16.77
N ASP A 44 14.63 -1.57 16.25
CA ASP A 44 13.56 -2.40 16.81
C ASP A 44 13.52 -3.81 16.20
N LEU A 45 14.35 -4.08 15.19
CA LEU A 45 14.53 -5.41 14.66
C LEU A 45 15.33 -6.23 15.67
N VAL A 46 14.62 -7.11 16.37
CA VAL A 46 15.25 -8.08 17.25
C VAL A 46 15.82 -9.20 16.39
N ASP A 47 17.15 -9.23 16.26
CA ASP A 47 17.93 -10.28 15.55
C ASP A 47 17.67 -11.70 16.10
N SER A 48 17.11 -11.76 17.31
CA SER A 48 16.40 -12.91 17.82
C SER A 48 14.91 -12.74 17.56
N ALA A 49 14.48 -13.06 16.33
CA ALA A 49 13.18 -13.69 16.19
C ALA A 49 13.27 -14.93 17.06
N LEU A 50 12.82 -14.82 18.32
CA LEU A 50 12.84 -15.90 19.29
C LEU A 50 12.49 -17.17 18.53
N SER A 51 13.31 -18.22 18.65
CA SER A 51 12.99 -19.52 18.06
C SER A 51 11.51 -19.78 18.37
N GLY A 52 10.71 -20.26 17.42
CA GLY A 52 9.25 -20.37 17.63
C GLY A 52 8.91 -21.00 18.98
N HIS A 53 9.76 -21.92 19.45
CA HIS A 53 9.79 -22.48 20.80
C HIS A 53 9.84 -21.43 21.94
N GLU A 54 10.83 -20.55 21.95
CA GLU A 54 11.01 -19.48 22.94
C GLU A 54 9.90 -18.43 22.85
N LEU A 55 9.39 -18.17 21.65
CA LEU A 55 8.28 -17.25 21.42
C LEU A 55 6.98 -17.82 22.02
N ILE A 56 6.72 -19.12 21.83
CA ILE A 56 5.57 -19.83 22.41
C ILE A 56 5.64 -19.84 23.95
N VAL A 57 6.81 -20.10 24.53
CA VAL A 57 6.99 -20.12 26.00
C VAL A 57 6.74 -18.73 26.59
N ARG A 58 7.30 -17.69 25.96
CA ARG A 58 7.20 -16.31 26.44
C ARG A 58 5.81 -15.70 26.29
N GLU A 59 5.17 -15.84 25.14
CA GLU A 59 3.91 -15.15 24.83
C GLU A 59 2.70 -15.84 25.48
N LEU A 60 2.68 -17.17 25.46
CA LEU A 60 1.54 -17.96 25.96
C LEU A 60 1.76 -18.50 27.37
N GLY A 61 2.96 -18.29 27.97
CA GLY A 61 3.33 -18.88 29.24
C GLY A 61 3.33 -20.41 29.20
N ALA A 62 3.47 -20.98 28.00
CA ALA A 62 3.36 -22.41 27.75
C ALA A 62 4.70 -23.14 27.98
N THR A 63 4.65 -24.46 28.07
CA THR A 63 5.83 -25.33 28.05
C THR A 63 5.80 -26.17 26.79
N VAL A 64 6.88 -26.18 26.02
CA VAL A 64 6.99 -27.01 24.82
C VAL A 64 7.75 -28.29 25.17
N VAL A 65 7.24 -29.43 24.70
CA VAL A 65 7.82 -30.75 24.95
C VAL A 65 8.04 -31.42 23.60
N GLU A 66 9.24 -31.98 23.40
CA GLU A 66 9.57 -32.72 22.19
C GLU A 66 9.13 -34.18 22.32
N GLU A 67 8.44 -34.69 21.30
CA GLU A 67 8.05 -36.10 21.23
C GLU A 67 9.13 -36.90 20.48
N TYR A 68 9.52 -38.04 21.05
CA TYR A 68 10.40 -39.00 20.39
C TYR A 68 9.60 -40.24 19.95
N SER A 69 9.75 -40.64 18.69
CA SER A 69 9.21 -41.91 18.18
C SER A 69 10.09 -43.08 18.62
N ASN A 70 9.50 -44.06 19.32
CA ASN A 70 10.19 -45.30 19.69
C ASN A 70 9.98 -46.34 18.58
N GLU A 71 10.93 -46.41 17.66
CA GLU A 71 11.03 -47.49 16.66
C GLU A 71 11.63 -48.79 17.22
#